data_AF-A0A0C9Y7E7-F1
#
_entry.id   AF-A0A0C9Y7E7-F1
#
_cell.length_a   1.000
_cell.length_b   1.000
_cell.length_c   1.000
_cell.angle_alpha   90.00
_cell.angle_beta   90.00
_cell.angle_gamma   90.00
#
_symmetry.space_group_name_H-M   'P 1'
#
loop_
_entity.id
_entity.type
_entity.pdbx_description
1 polymer ?
#
loop_
_entity_poly.entity_id
_entity_poly.type
_entity_poly.pdbx_seq_one_letter_code
_entity_poly.pdbx_strand_id
1 'polypeptide(L)'
;MPLADTPPGTTRTKTPATRINTRASSQANFKDLLATQTSIITDYATSLRHLLRKGVLQPGTEPTTDTLSTALFQIAQFPNVPASAIDGIRAVAFLLEKVDATALSLDIQNTLRTSLPETITNHVIAALSPHIASLQDSALALKHPIPPPPRLTPPQDDAPPDITPSPAPAQALEDLLPHVKSIHTTLVTSALAKAEIRARQVLFTPTPDQTLYSKSTDPGTIAIDILDATMAHQNEDAPYINVRSAVCLNNGNLLIELSSAEAAEWMRSTEVRTTLSSSLGINAVVKERTFTVVVPFFPTPLDISDPFLLTNIENENDVPPGSLHSIRWAKNPERR
;
A
#
# COMPACT_ATOMS: atom_id res chain seq x y z
N MET A 1 -0.94 -100.30 -2.67
CA MET A 1 -2.36 -100.70 -2.54
C MET A 1 -2.41 -101.81 -1.49
N PRO A 2 -3.39 -101.87 -0.58
CA PRO A 2 -4.74 -101.24 -0.55
C PRO A 2 -4.79 -100.00 0.39
N LEU A 3 -5.67 -99.00 0.33
CA LEU A 3 -7.08 -98.77 -0.05
C LEU A 3 -8.07 -98.87 1.14
N ALA A 4 -8.95 -97.85 1.20
CA ALA A 4 -10.16 -97.63 2.01
C ALA A 4 -10.02 -96.72 3.25
N ASP A 5 -10.94 -95.82 3.61
CA ASP A 5 -11.98 -95.02 2.93
C ASP A 5 -12.64 -94.16 4.05
N THR A 6 -12.87 -92.85 3.78
CA THR A 6 -13.93 -91.86 4.18
C THR A 6 -15.06 -92.16 5.23
N PRO A 7 -15.95 -91.22 5.66
CA PRO A 7 -16.00 -89.73 5.75
C PRO A 7 -16.61 -89.21 7.11
N PRO A 8 -17.57 -88.24 7.19
CA PRO A 8 -17.41 -86.80 7.47
C PRO A 8 -17.98 -86.35 8.84
N GLY A 9 -17.59 -85.17 9.33
CA GLY A 9 -18.13 -84.61 10.58
C GLY A 9 -18.19 -83.08 10.59
N THR A 10 -19.34 -82.55 10.18
CA THR A 10 -19.71 -81.14 10.27
C THR A 10 -20.13 -80.81 11.71
N THR A 11 -19.43 -79.89 12.39
CA THR A 11 -19.98 -79.21 13.57
C THR A 11 -19.77 -77.71 13.50
N ARG A 12 -20.91 -77.07 13.28
CA ARG A 12 -21.23 -75.65 13.42
C ARG A 12 -21.16 -75.26 14.90
N THR A 13 -20.30 -74.32 15.26
CA THR A 13 -20.39 -73.60 16.54
C THR A 13 -20.46 -72.11 16.30
N LYS A 14 -21.51 -71.54 16.90
CA LYS A 14 -21.92 -70.14 16.87
C LYS A 14 -21.00 -69.30 17.77
N THR A 15 -20.60 -68.14 17.25
CA THR A 15 -20.42 -66.79 17.87
C THR A 15 -20.11 -66.68 19.37
N PRO A 16 -19.19 -65.75 19.73
CA PRO A 16 -19.70 -64.48 20.27
C PRO A 16 -19.11 -63.25 19.57
N ALA A 17 -19.97 -62.25 19.45
CA ALA A 17 -19.70 -60.97 18.81
C ALA A 17 -18.79 -60.11 19.71
N THR A 18 -17.58 -59.82 19.25
CA THR A 18 -16.73 -58.80 19.86
C THR A 18 -17.11 -57.44 19.28
N ARG A 19 -18.08 -56.79 19.92
CA ARG A 19 -18.46 -55.40 19.62
C ARG A 19 -17.41 -54.48 20.24
N ILE A 20 -16.31 -54.23 19.52
CA ILE A 20 -15.38 -53.15 19.86
C ILE A 20 -15.99 -51.85 19.34
N ASN A 21 -16.80 -51.22 20.18
CA ASN A 21 -17.16 -49.82 20.04
C ASN A 21 -16.00 -49.00 20.60
N THR A 22 -15.17 -48.44 19.72
CA THR A 22 -14.26 -47.36 20.10
C THR A 22 -14.29 -46.31 19.00
N ARG A 23 -15.37 -45.54 18.96
CA ARG A 23 -15.42 -44.27 18.23
C ARG A 23 -15.56 -43.13 19.23
N ALA A 24 -14.52 -42.97 20.05
CA ALA A 24 -14.22 -41.68 20.65
C ALA A 24 -13.45 -40.89 19.57
N SER A 25 -14.19 -40.12 18.77
CA SER A 25 -13.60 -39.07 17.95
C SER A 25 -13.14 -37.98 18.90
N SER A 26 -11.90 -38.08 19.38
CA SER A 26 -11.22 -36.94 19.97
C SER A 26 -11.16 -35.85 18.92
N GLN A 27 -11.83 -34.73 19.16
CA GLN A 27 -11.45 -33.46 18.57
C GLN A 27 -10.02 -33.18 19.07
N ALA A 28 -9.04 -33.68 18.32
CA ALA A 28 -7.66 -33.26 18.49
C ALA A 28 -7.65 -31.75 18.23
N ASN A 29 -7.26 -31.00 19.25
CA ASN A 29 -7.11 -29.56 19.15
C ASN A 29 -6.11 -29.29 18.00
N PHE A 30 -6.48 -28.45 17.03
CA PHE A 30 -5.64 -28.15 15.86
C PHE A 30 -4.21 -27.73 16.25
N LYS A 31 -4.06 -27.09 17.43
CA LYS A 31 -2.78 -26.73 18.01
C LYS A 31 -1.90 -27.92 18.44
N ASP A 32 -2.48 -29.06 18.85
CA ASP A 32 -1.73 -30.26 19.26
C ASP A 32 -1.19 -31.06 18.06
N LEU A 33 -1.87 -31.01 16.91
CA LEU A 33 -1.41 -31.66 15.67
C LEU A 33 -0.20 -30.94 15.06
N LEU A 34 -0.09 -29.62 15.25
CA LEU A 34 1.08 -28.84 14.85
C LEU A 34 2.29 -29.15 15.74
N ALA A 35 2.09 -29.47 17.02
CA ALA A 35 3.16 -29.79 17.96
C ALA A 35 3.80 -31.16 17.75
N THR A 36 3.11 -32.10 17.08
CA THR A 36 3.64 -33.44 16.76
C THR A 36 4.32 -33.52 15.40
N GLN A 37 4.15 -32.52 14.54
CA GLN A 37 4.91 -32.38 13.31
C GLN A 37 6.19 -31.59 13.61
N THR A 38 7.35 -32.20 13.32
CA THR A 38 8.67 -31.56 13.37
C THR A 38 8.85 -30.54 12.23
N SER A 39 7.84 -29.72 11.98
CA SER A 39 7.89 -28.73 10.90
C SER A 39 8.75 -27.55 11.31
N ILE A 40 9.71 -27.21 10.45
CA ILE A 40 10.65 -26.08 10.63
C ILE A 40 9.92 -24.73 10.54
N ILE A 41 8.66 -24.73 10.11
CA ILE A 41 7.87 -23.54 9.83
C ILE A 41 6.88 -23.31 10.98
N THR A 42 7.14 -22.30 11.81
CA THR A 42 6.37 -22.04 13.04
C THR A 42 5.67 -20.69 13.04
N ASP A 43 6.09 -19.76 12.19
CA ASP A 43 5.57 -18.39 12.15
C ASP A 43 5.40 -17.88 10.70
N TYR A 44 4.80 -16.70 10.56
CA TYR A 44 4.54 -16.09 9.27
C TYR A 44 5.83 -15.80 8.48
N ALA A 45 6.88 -15.31 9.16
CA ALA A 45 8.12 -14.92 8.52
C ALA A 45 8.91 -16.14 7.98
N THR A 46 9.01 -17.21 8.77
CA THR A 46 9.59 -18.50 8.37
C THR A 46 8.80 -19.16 7.25
N SER A 47 7.46 -19.01 7.25
CA SER A 47 6.59 -19.48 6.16
C SER A 47 6.89 -18.75 4.86
N LEU A 48 6.95 -17.41 4.90
CA LEU A 48 7.22 -16.59 3.72
C LEU A 48 8.61 -16.88 3.14
N ARG A 49 9.64 -16.96 3.99
CA ARG A 49 11.01 -17.35 3.59
C ARG A 49 11.01 -18.70 2.90
N HIS A 50 10.31 -19.70 3.45
CA HIS A 50 10.27 -21.03 2.87
C HIS A 50 9.66 -21.00 1.46
N LEU A 51 8.56 -20.28 1.27
CA LEU A 51 7.88 -20.16 -0.02
C LEU A 51 8.70 -19.38 -1.05
N LEU A 52 9.37 -18.29 -0.66
CA LEU A 52 10.28 -17.53 -1.53
C LEU A 52 11.47 -18.39 -1.96
N ARG A 53 12.11 -19.11 -1.02
CA ARG A 53 13.25 -19.99 -1.31
C ARG A 53 12.90 -21.14 -2.23
N LYS A 54 11.66 -21.63 -2.17
CA LYS A 54 11.15 -22.66 -3.08
C LYS A 54 10.70 -22.11 -4.43
N GLY A 55 10.79 -20.79 -4.64
CA GLY A 55 10.36 -20.12 -5.87
C GLY A 55 8.83 -20.13 -6.07
N VAL A 56 8.07 -20.41 -5.01
CA VAL A 56 6.60 -20.52 -5.06
C VAL A 56 5.96 -19.13 -5.03
N LEU A 57 6.53 -18.22 -4.24
CA LEU A 57 6.15 -16.82 -4.22
C LEU A 57 7.26 -16.00 -4.87
N GLN A 58 6.85 -14.96 -5.60
CA GLN A 58 7.79 -13.98 -6.14
C GLN A 58 8.16 -12.96 -5.04
N PRO A 59 9.44 -12.59 -4.91
CA PRO A 59 9.85 -11.54 -3.99
C PRO A 59 9.04 -10.27 -4.21
N GLY A 60 8.58 -9.66 -3.12
CA GLY A 60 7.88 -8.39 -3.19
C GLY A 60 6.38 -8.46 -3.40
N THR A 61 5.87 -9.64 -3.73
CA THR A 61 4.43 -9.88 -3.80
C THR A 61 3.91 -10.08 -2.39
N GLU A 62 2.92 -9.27 -1.98
CA GLU A 62 2.24 -9.50 -0.71
C GLU A 62 1.44 -10.80 -0.80
N PRO A 63 1.46 -11.66 0.23
CA PRO A 63 0.73 -12.93 0.21
C PRO A 63 -0.77 -12.65 0.37
N THR A 64 -1.39 -12.29 -0.74
CA THR A 64 -2.83 -12.26 -0.89
C THR A 64 -3.33 -13.70 -1.06
N THR A 65 -4.56 -13.94 -0.67
CA THR A 65 -5.39 -15.09 -1.01
C THR A 65 -5.25 -15.59 -2.46
N ASP A 66 -5.23 -14.70 -3.46
CA ASP A 66 -4.98 -15.06 -4.87
C ASP A 66 -3.58 -15.63 -5.09
N THR A 67 -2.56 -14.95 -4.55
CA THR A 67 -1.17 -15.40 -4.66
C THR A 67 -0.91 -16.69 -3.87
N LEU A 68 -1.61 -16.88 -2.75
CA LEU A 68 -1.57 -18.09 -1.93
C LEU A 68 -2.32 -19.25 -2.61
N SER A 69 -3.43 -18.99 -3.28
CA SER A 69 -4.12 -19.99 -4.12
C SER A 69 -3.19 -20.48 -5.23
N THR A 70 -2.55 -19.54 -5.95
CA THR A 70 -1.55 -19.84 -6.97
C THR A 70 -0.36 -20.62 -6.39
N ALA A 71 0.13 -20.23 -5.21
CA ALA A 71 1.20 -20.94 -4.51
C ALA A 71 0.82 -22.40 -4.19
N LEU A 72 -0.41 -22.65 -3.72
CA LEU A 72 -0.89 -24.00 -3.46
C LEU A 72 -0.97 -24.83 -4.74
N PHE A 73 -1.40 -24.26 -5.87
CA PHE A 73 -1.37 -24.96 -7.16
C PHE A 73 0.05 -25.34 -7.61
N GLN A 74 1.05 -24.50 -7.32
CA GLN A 74 2.45 -24.81 -7.60
C GLN A 74 3.02 -25.88 -6.65
N ILE A 75 2.70 -25.82 -5.36
CA ILE A 75 3.09 -26.84 -4.38
C ILE A 75 2.51 -28.21 -4.76
N ALA A 76 1.28 -28.24 -5.27
CA ALA A 76 0.66 -29.48 -5.76
C ALA A 76 1.39 -30.12 -6.95
N GLN A 77 2.27 -29.37 -7.62
CA GLN A 77 3.10 -29.85 -8.73
C GLN A 77 4.50 -30.32 -8.29
N PHE A 78 4.83 -30.25 -7.00
CA PHE A 78 6.12 -30.70 -6.51
C PHE A 78 6.31 -32.22 -6.69
N PRO A 79 7.55 -32.68 -6.90
CA PRO A 79 7.82 -34.11 -7.01
C PRO A 79 7.50 -34.81 -5.68
N ASN A 80 6.97 -36.04 -5.77
CA ASN A 80 6.66 -36.91 -4.64
C ASN A 80 5.49 -36.46 -3.73
N VAL A 81 4.63 -35.55 -4.18
CA VAL A 81 3.39 -35.24 -3.46
C VAL A 81 2.36 -36.36 -3.70
N PRO A 82 1.81 -37.02 -2.66
CA PRO A 82 0.81 -38.07 -2.83
C PRO A 82 -0.48 -37.54 -3.48
N ALA A 83 -1.14 -38.34 -4.34
CA ALA A 83 -2.37 -37.92 -5.04
C ALA A 83 -3.46 -37.38 -4.10
N SER A 84 -3.66 -38.03 -2.96
CA SER A 84 -4.62 -37.55 -1.94
C SER A 84 -4.26 -36.17 -1.37
N ALA A 85 -2.98 -35.84 -1.28
CA ALA A 85 -2.52 -34.52 -0.83
C ALA A 85 -2.67 -33.48 -1.96
N ILE A 86 -2.41 -33.85 -3.21
CA ILE A 86 -2.65 -33.00 -4.39
C ILE A 86 -4.11 -32.53 -4.42
N ASP A 87 -5.06 -33.47 -4.26
CA ASP A 87 -6.49 -33.15 -4.28
C ASP A 87 -6.89 -32.25 -3.12
N GLY A 88 -6.36 -32.51 -1.91
CA GLY A 88 -6.59 -31.66 -0.74
C GLY A 88 -6.04 -30.23 -0.93
N ILE A 89 -4.81 -30.11 -1.43
CA ILE A 89 -4.16 -28.81 -1.70
C ILE A 89 -4.94 -28.02 -2.77
N ARG A 90 -5.35 -28.67 -3.86
CA ARG A 90 -6.17 -28.04 -4.92
C ARG A 90 -7.54 -27.59 -4.40
N ALA A 91 -8.19 -28.41 -3.57
CA ALA A 91 -9.47 -28.04 -2.97
C ALA A 91 -9.35 -26.78 -2.09
N VAL A 92 -8.30 -26.68 -1.27
CA VAL A 92 -8.05 -25.48 -0.45
C VAL A 92 -7.75 -24.25 -1.33
N ALA A 93 -6.95 -24.42 -2.40
CA ALA A 93 -6.67 -23.33 -3.35
C ALA A 93 -7.97 -22.75 -3.96
N PHE A 94 -8.86 -23.62 -4.47
CA PHE A 94 -10.15 -23.19 -5.01
C PHE A 94 -11.05 -22.52 -3.97
N LEU A 95 -11.00 -22.97 -2.71
CA LEU A 95 -11.76 -22.32 -1.64
C LEU A 95 -11.21 -20.93 -1.32
N LEU A 96 -9.88 -20.76 -1.26
CA LEU A 96 -9.25 -19.45 -1.04
C LEU A 96 -9.63 -18.43 -2.12
N GLU A 97 -9.69 -18.85 -3.39
CA GLU A 97 -10.14 -17.99 -4.50
C GLU A 97 -11.60 -17.51 -4.31
N LYS A 98 -12.45 -18.29 -3.63
CA LYS A 98 -13.85 -17.93 -3.34
C LYS A 98 -14.03 -17.10 -2.07
N VAL A 99 -13.10 -17.17 -1.12
CA VAL A 99 -13.17 -16.42 0.14
C VAL A 99 -13.07 -14.91 -0.11
N ASP A 100 -12.25 -14.47 -1.07
CA ASP A 100 -12.13 -13.04 -1.40
C ASP A 100 -13.41 -12.43 -1.94
N ALA A 101 -14.05 -13.14 -2.86
CA ALA A 101 -15.27 -12.66 -3.50
C ALA A 101 -16.41 -12.49 -2.48
N THR A 102 -16.42 -13.30 -1.42
CA THR A 102 -17.51 -13.33 -0.43
C THR A 102 -17.28 -12.35 0.71
N ALA A 103 -16.06 -12.26 1.25
CA ALA A 103 -15.74 -11.32 2.33
C ALA A 103 -15.81 -9.85 1.87
N LEU A 104 -15.25 -9.54 0.71
CA LEU A 104 -15.29 -8.19 0.12
C LEU A 104 -16.71 -7.80 -0.29
N SER A 105 -17.50 -8.74 -0.81
CA SER A 105 -18.92 -8.49 -1.11
C SER A 105 -19.74 -8.21 0.15
N LEU A 106 -19.44 -8.89 1.26
CA LEU A 106 -20.13 -8.66 2.54
C LEU A 106 -19.77 -7.29 3.12
N ASP A 107 -18.50 -6.91 3.03
CA ASP A 107 -18.01 -5.63 3.56
C ASP A 107 -18.53 -4.43 2.74
N ILE A 108 -18.54 -4.54 1.40
CA ILE A 108 -19.19 -3.55 0.53
C ILE A 108 -20.68 -3.45 0.85
N GLN A 109 -21.37 -4.59 1.01
CA GLN A 109 -22.79 -4.58 1.32
C GLN A 109 -23.07 -3.93 2.68
N ASN A 110 -22.25 -4.20 3.70
CA ASN A 110 -22.38 -3.59 5.02
C ASN A 110 -22.08 -2.09 4.98
N THR A 111 -21.01 -1.68 4.30
CA THR A 111 -20.61 -0.28 4.15
C THR A 111 -21.68 0.53 3.39
N LEU A 112 -22.22 -0.01 2.30
CA LEU A 112 -23.32 0.63 1.57
C LEU A 112 -24.61 0.68 2.40
N ARG A 113 -24.90 -0.36 3.20
CA ARG A 113 -26.11 -0.40 4.03
C ARG A 113 -26.06 0.58 5.20
N THR A 114 -24.88 0.85 5.75
CA THR A 114 -24.72 1.76 6.89
C THR A 114 -24.54 3.22 6.47
N SER A 115 -23.73 3.50 5.45
CA SER A 115 -23.34 4.87 5.10
C SER A 115 -24.31 5.59 4.15
N LEU A 116 -24.96 4.85 3.25
CA LEU A 116 -25.81 5.43 2.21
C LEU A 116 -27.09 6.07 2.76
N PRO A 117 -27.80 5.47 3.75
CA PRO A 117 -29.03 6.07 4.28
C PRO A 117 -28.80 7.42 4.95
N GLU A 118 -27.72 7.55 5.73
CA GLU A 118 -27.40 8.78 6.45
C GLU A 118 -26.96 9.88 5.48
N THR A 119 -26.13 9.54 4.49
CA THR A 119 -25.66 10.49 3.47
C THR A 119 -26.81 11.02 2.60
N ILE A 120 -27.71 10.12 2.15
CA ILE A 120 -28.90 10.51 1.37
C ILE A 120 -29.82 11.38 2.24
N THR A 121 -30.07 10.99 3.49
CA THR A 121 -30.92 11.75 4.40
C THR A 121 -30.38 13.16 4.61
N ASN A 122 -29.07 13.30 4.87
CA ASN A 122 -28.43 14.60 5.05
C ASN A 122 -28.47 15.46 3.79
N HIS A 123 -28.25 14.87 2.60
CA HIS A 123 -28.38 15.59 1.33
C HIS A 123 -29.81 16.06 1.06
N VAL A 124 -30.80 15.19 1.31
CA VAL A 124 -32.22 15.52 1.12
C VAL A 124 -32.65 16.64 2.07
N ILE A 125 -32.25 16.56 3.34
CA ILE A 125 -32.52 17.62 4.33
C ILE A 125 -31.86 18.93 3.88
N ALA A 126 -30.57 18.91 3.53
CA ALA A 126 -29.85 20.11 3.12
C ALA A 126 -30.44 20.76 1.86
N ALA A 127 -30.88 19.95 0.89
CA ALA A 127 -31.47 20.45 -0.35
C ALA A 127 -32.90 20.98 -0.18
N LEU A 128 -33.72 20.35 0.68
CA LEU A 128 -35.13 20.70 0.84
C LEU A 128 -35.38 21.75 1.93
N SER A 129 -34.54 21.83 2.98
CA SER A 129 -34.72 22.77 4.08
C SER A 129 -34.85 24.24 3.64
N PRO A 130 -34.01 24.77 2.73
CA PRO A 130 -34.13 26.15 2.26
C PRO A 130 -35.47 26.43 1.56
N HIS A 131 -35.98 25.45 0.79
CA HIS A 131 -37.25 25.58 0.09
C HIS A 131 -38.45 25.54 1.05
N ILE A 132 -38.40 24.68 2.07
CA ILE A 132 -39.44 24.61 3.10
C ILE A 132 -39.48 25.93 3.90
N ALA A 133 -38.32 26.48 4.26
CA ALA A 133 -38.23 27.78 4.93
C ALA A 133 -38.79 28.92 4.07
N SER A 134 -38.40 28.98 2.78
CA SER A 134 -38.91 29.97 1.84
C SER A 134 -40.44 29.90 1.64
N LEU A 135 -41.00 28.69 1.61
CA LEU A 135 -42.45 28.48 1.55
C LEU A 135 -43.16 28.98 2.81
N GLN A 136 -42.58 28.77 3.98
CA GLN A 136 -43.12 29.25 5.25
C GLN A 136 -43.10 30.78 5.33
N ASP A 137 -41.99 31.41 4.93
CA ASP A 137 -41.87 32.87 4.90
C ASP A 137 -42.88 33.50 3.92
N SER A 138 -43.05 32.90 2.75
CA SER A 138 -44.03 33.35 1.75
C SER A 138 -45.47 33.22 2.27
N ALA A 139 -45.79 32.14 2.99
CA ALA A 139 -47.10 31.95 3.62
C ALA A 139 -47.37 32.95 4.75
N LEU A 140 -46.33 33.39 5.48
CA LEU A 140 -46.46 34.44 6.49
C LEU A 140 -46.61 35.83 5.87
N ALA A 141 -45.90 36.12 4.78
CA ALA A 141 -46.00 37.40 4.06
C ALA A 141 -47.41 37.63 3.48
N LEU A 142 -48.08 36.57 3.03
CA LEU A 142 -49.47 36.62 2.53
C LEU A 142 -50.53 36.90 3.61
N LYS A 143 -50.18 36.83 4.91
CA LYS A 143 -51.11 37.17 6.01
C LYS A 143 -51.20 38.67 6.30
N HIS A 144 -50.38 39.52 5.67
CA HIS A 144 -50.48 40.97 5.84
C HIS A 144 -51.45 41.61 4.83
N PRO A 145 -52.30 42.58 5.26
CA PRO A 145 -53.30 43.19 4.37
C PRO A 145 -52.63 44.03 3.27
N ILE A 146 -53.05 43.79 2.02
CA ILE A 146 -52.63 44.55 0.83
C ILE A 146 -53.08 46.03 0.99
N PRO A 147 -52.18 47.03 0.95
CA PRO A 147 -52.58 48.44 0.87
C PRO A 147 -53.03 48.81 -0.55
N PRO A 148 -53.97 49.76 -0.72
CA PRO A 148 -54.47 50.15 -2.04
C PRO A 148 -53.42 50.95 -2.85
N PRO A 149 -53.40 50.81 -4.19
CA PRO A 149 -52.38 51.43 -5.04
C PRO A 149 -52.58 52.95 -5.21
N PRO A 150 -51.50 53.76 -5.22
CA PRO A 150 -51.59 55.19 -5.54
C PRO A 150 -51.70 55.46 -7.05
N ARG A 151 -52.37 56.57 -7.37
CA ARG A 151 -52.74 57.05 -8.72
C ARG A 151 -51.54 57.61 -9.51
N LEU A 152 -51.54 57.32 -10.81
CA LEU A 152 -50.62 57.84 -11.83
C LEU A 152 -50.84 59.33 -12.11
N THR A 153 -49.74 60.06 -12.29
CA THR A 153 -49.69 61.38 -12.97
C THR A 153 -48.61 61.33 -14.06
N PRO A 154 -48.87 61.83 -15.29
CA PRO A 154 -47.85 62.16 -16.31
C PRO A 154 -47.59 63.70 -16.31
N PRO A 155 -46.78 64.33 -17.20
CA PRO A 155 -45.94 63.85 -18.33
C PRO A 155 -44.50 64.45 -18.33
N GLN A 156 -43.65 64.14 -19.33
CA GLN A 156 -43.13 65.11 -20.33
C GLN A 156 -41.92 64.57 -21.12
N ASP A 157 -42.01 64.74 -22.44
CA ASP A 157 -41.03 64.49 -23.51
C ASP A 157 -39.78 65.38 -23.44
N ASP A 158 -38.63 64.83 -23.87
CA ASP A 158 -37.77 65.43 -24.92
C ASP A 158 -36.72 64.41 -25.43
N ALA A 159 -36.37 64.51 -26.71
CA ALA A 159 -35.82 63.45 -27.58
C ALA A 159 -34.29 63.58 -27.86
N PRO A 160 -33.64 62.92 -28.88
CA PRO A 160 -32.43 62.07 -28.75
C PRO A 160 -31.25 62.58 -29.66
N PRO A 161 -30.31 61.76 -30.21
CA PRO A 161 -29.56 60.57 -29.75
C PRO A 161 -28.02 60.81 -29.72
N ASP A 162 -27.23 59.93 -29.09
CA ASP A 162 -25.81 59.80 -29.52
C ASP A 162 -25.20 58.41 -29.27
N ILE A 163 -24.13 58.18 -30.02
CA ILE A 163 -23.55 56.96 -30.56
C ILE A 163 -22.72 56.17 -29.53
N THR A 164 -22.82 54.84 -29.59
CA THR A 164 -21.89 53.92 -28.93
C THR A 164 -20.57 53.83 -29.70
N PRO A 165 -19.44 53.65 -28.99
CA PRO A 165 -18.59 52.53 -29.37
C PRO A 165 -18.11 51.68 -28.18
N SER A 166 -18.31 50.38 -28.37
CA SER A 166 -17.63 49.20 -27.83
C SER A 166 -16.40 49.38 -26.90
N PRO A 167 -16.36 48.67 -25.75
CA PRO A 167 -15.11 48.33 -25.06
C PRO A 167 -14.54 46.99 -25.58
N ALA A 168 -13.24 46.99 -25.86
CA ALA A 168 -12.41 45.83 -26.19
C ALA A 168 -12.20 44.89 -24.97
N PRO A 169 -11.74 43.63 -25.17
CA PRO A 169 -12.03 42.52 -24.26
C PRO A 169 -11.03 42.40 -23.11
N ALA A 170 -11.54 42.52 -21.88
CA ALA A 170 -10.82 42.17 -20.64
C ALA A 170 -10.89 40.67 -20.31
N GLN A 171 -11.39 39.80 -21.20
CA GLN A 171 -11.68 38.40 -20.90
C GLN A 171 -10.53 37.40 -21.14
N ALA A 172 -9.34 37.85 -21.55
CA ALA A 172 -8.25 36.91 -21.89
C ALA A 172 -7.42 36.40 -20.68
N LEU A 173 -7.63 36.89 -19.45
CA LEU A 173 -6.84 36.49 -18.28
C LEU A 173 -7.54 35.48 -17.36
N GLU A 174 -8.87 35.39 -17.38
CA GLU A 174 -9.59 34.43 -16.53
C GLU A 174 -9.65 33.01 -17.10
N ASP A 175 -9.59 32.84 -18.43
CA ASP A 175 -9.64 31.53 -19.08
C ASP A 175 -8.37 30.67 -18.90
N LEU A 176 -7.29 31.22 -18.35
CA LEU A 176 -6.04 30.49 -18.07
C LEU A 176 -5.93 29.95 -16.64
N LEU A 177 -6.76 30.42 -15.70
CA LEU A 177 -6.77 29.98 -14.30
C LEU A 177 -7.11 28.48 -14.09
N PRO A 178 -8.08 27.87 -14.80
CA PRO A 178 -8.36 26.44 -14.60
C PRO A 178 -7.23 25.55 -15.14
N HIS A 179 -6.54 25.98 -16.21
CA HIS A 179 -5.44 25.22 -16.81
C HIS A 179 -4.18 25.22 -15.91
N VAL A 180 -3.86 26.36 -15.28
CA VAL A 180 -2.72 26.47 -14.35
C VAL A 180 -2.96 25.67 -13.06
N LYS A 181 -4.19 25.70 -12.52
CA LYS A 181 -4.56 24.88 -11.34
C LYS A 181 -4.48 23.38 -11.66
N SER A 182 -4.93 22.96 -12.84
CA SER A 182 -4.86 21.56 -13.29
C SER A 182 -3.41 21.05 -13.43
N ILE A 183 -2.53 21.85 -14.04
CA ILE A 183 -1.11 21.51 -14.18
C ILE A 183 -0.42 21.43 -12.81
N HIS A 184 -0.71 22.38 -11.91
CA HIS A 184 -0.13 22.40 -10.57
C HIS A 184 -0.55 21.17 -9.76
N THR A 185 -1.83 20.80 -9.77
CA THR A 185 -2.34 19.60 -9.08
C THR A 185 -1.72 18.32 -9.63
N THR A 186 -1.53 18.24 -10.95
CA THR A 186 -0.88 17.08 -11.59
C THR A 186 0.60 16.98 -11.24
N LEU A 187 1.30 18.11 -11.16
CA LEU A 187 2.72 18.13 -10.78
C LEU A 187 2.90 17.75 -9.31
N VAL A 188 2.04 18.27 -8.42
CA VAL A 188 2.06 17.97 -6.99
C VAL A 188 1.74 16.49 -6.72
N THR A 189 0.73 15.92 -7.39
CA THR A 189 0.41 14.49 -7.25
C THR A 189 1.54 13.59 -7.78
N SER A 190 2.15 13.94 -8.91
CA SER A 190 3.33 13.22 -9.42
C SER A 190 4.53 13.31 -8.47
N ALA A 191 4.77 14.48 -7.88
CA ALA A 191 5.83 14.68 -6.90
C ALA A 191 5.58 13.86 -5.63
N LEU A 192 4.34 13.83 -5.14
CA LEU A 192 3.94 13.07 -3.95
C LEU A 192 4.07 11.56 -4.18
N ALA A 193 3.59 11.04 -5.32
CA ALA A 193 3.76 9.63 -5.67
C ALA A 193 5.24 9.23 -5.78
N LYS A 194 6.08 10.10 -6.36
CA LYS A 194 7.54 9.88 -6.41
C LYS A 194 8.18 9.94 -5.03
N ALA A 195 7.73 10.84 -4.16
CA ALA A 195 8.22 10.94 -2.80
C ALA A 195 7.89 9.66 -2.01
N GLU A 196 6.67 9.15 -2.16
CA GLU A 196 6.22 7.92 -1.50
C GLU A 196 7.02 6.69 -1.94
N ILE A 197 7.20 6.49 -3.25
CA ILE A 197 8.04 5.39 -3.76
C ILE A 197 9.46 5.49 -3.21
N ARG A 198 10.02 6.70 -3.17
CA ARG A 198 11.39 6.92 -2.66
C ARG A 198 11.51 6.76 -1.15
N ALA A 199 10.46 7.06 -0.39
CA ALA A 199 10.43 6.84 1.05
C ALA A 199 10.58 5.34 1.39
N ARG A 200 10.08 4.47 0.51
CA ARG A 200 10.20 3.00 0.57
C ARG A 200 11.53 2.47 0.04
N GLN A 201 12.42 3.31 -0.49
CA GLN A 201 13.68 2.90 -1.10
C GLN A 201 14.87 3.10 -0.17
N VAL A 202 15.82 2.18 -0.22
CA VAL A 202 17.10 2.25 0.48
C VAL A 202 18.24 1.97 -0.50
N LEU A 203 19.23 2.86 -0.52
CA LEU A 203 20.39 2.78 -1.40
C LEU A 203 21.62 2.40 -0.59
N PHE A 204 22.16 1.21 -0.86
CA PHE A 204 23.42 0.74 -0.31
C PHE A 204 24.54 1.06 -1.29
N THR A 205 25.55 1.78 -0.80
CA THR A 205 26.77 2.07 -1.56
C THR A 205 27.88 1.19 -0.98
N PRO A 206 28.37 0.17 -1.73
CA PRO A 206 29.50 -0.62 -1.27
C PRO A 206 30.76 0.25 -1.17
N THR A 207 31.72 -0.22 -0.37
CA THR A 207 33.04 0.40 -0.34
C THR A 207 33.71 0.29 -1.71
N PRO A 208 34.58 1.25 -2.08
CA PRO A 208 35.35 1.15 -3.31
C PRO A 208 36.03 -0.22 -3.37
N ASP A 209 35.94 -0.89 -4.52
CA ASP A 209 36.51 -2.23 -4.80
C ASP A 209 35.72 -3.45 -4.29
N GLN A 210 34.54 -3.25 -3.68
CA GLN A 210 33.61 -4.35 -3.35
C GLN A 210 32.37 -4.34 -4.25
N THR A 211 32.03 -5.49 -4.85
CA THR A 211 30.75 -5.72 -5.51
C THR A 211 30.19 -7.07 -5.07
N LEU A 212 29.17 -7.08 -4.21
CA LEU A 212 28.51 -8.34 -3.82
C LEU A 212 27.66 -8.93 -4.94
N TYR A 213 26.90 -8.05 -5.58
CA TYR A 213 25.93 -8.43 -6.56
C TYR A 213 26.29 -7.78 -7.88
N SER A 214 26.06 -8.54 -8.94
CA SER A 214 26.28 -8.12 -10.30
C SER A 214 24.92 -7.87 -10.95
N LYS A 215 24.89 -7.23 -12.11
CA LYS A 215 23.63 -7.11 -12.88
C LYS A 215 23.04 -8.47 -13.31
N SER A 216 23.86 -9.51 -13.33
CA SER A 216 23.43 -10.88 -13.61
C SER A 216 22.88 -11.60 -12.38
N THR A 217 23.03 -11.04 -11.18
CA THR A 217 22.42 -11.62 -9.98
C THR A 217 20.91 -11.48 -10.07
N ASP A 218 20.21 -12.61 -9.88
CA ASP A 218 18.76 -12.63 -9.83
C ASP A 218 18.24 -11.74 -8.68
N PRO A 219 17.31 -10.79 -8.96
CA PRO A 219 16.73 -9.92 -7.95
C PRO A 219 16.09 -10.67 -6.77
N GLY A 220 15.55 -11.86 -7.02
CA GLY A 220 14.94 -12.67 -5.96
C GLY A 220 15.94 -13.26 -4.99
N THR A 221 17.11 -13.65 -5.49
CA THR A 221 18.23 -14.08 -4.64
C THR A 221 18.66 -12.94 -3.71
N ILE A 222 18.81 -11.71 -4.24
CA ILE A 222 19.17 -10.53 -3.44
C ILE A 222 18.11 -10.25 -2.37
N ALA A 223 16.83 -10.34 -2.73
CA ALA A 223 15.73 -10.14 -1.80
C ALA A 223 15.72 -11.17 -0.66
N ILE A 224 16.01 -12.44 -0.96
CA ILE A 224 16.13 -13.51 0.03
C ILE A 224 17.31 -13.25 0.97
N ASP A 225 18.48 -12.91 0.43
CA ASP A 225 19.68 -12.65 1.24
C ASP A 225 19.46 -11.47 2.21
N ILE A 226 18.75 -10.42 1.79
CA ILE A 226 18.40 -9.28 2.65
C ILE A 226 17.38 -9.68 3.71
N LEU A 227 16.37 -10.46 3.35
CA LEU A 227 15.39 -10.93 4.32
C LEU A 227 16.07 -11.83 5.38
N ASP A 228 17.01 -12.68 4.95
CA ASP A 228 17.78 -13.53 5.84
C ASP A 228 18.67 -12.74 6.80
N ALA A 229 19.37 -11.73 6.28
CA ALA A 229 20.19 -10.82 7.07
C ALA A 229 19.38 -10.01 8.09
N THR A 230 18.20 -9.50 7.71
CA THR A 230 17.35 -8.66 8.57
C THR A 230 16.62 -9.45 9.65
N MET A 231 16.25 -10.71 9.37
CA MET A 231 15.59 -11.58 10.36
C MET A 231 16.47 -11.92 11.57
N ALA A 232 17.80 -11.85 11.45
CA ALA A 232 18.69 -11.98 12.60
C ALA A 232 18.48 -10.86 13.65
N HIS A 233 17.79 -9.77 13.28
CA HIS A 233 17.53 -8.59 14.10
C HIS A 233 16.04 -8.26 14.24
N GLN A 234 15.13 -9.19 13.91
CA GLN A 234 13.71 -9.00 14.21
C GLN A 234 13.49 -9.10 15.73
N ASN A 235 13.17 -7.96 16.35
CA ASN A 235 12.64 -7.84 17.71
C ASN A 235 11.12 -7.59 17.65
N GLU A 236 10.43 -7.55 18.81
CA GLU A 236 8.97 -7.32 18.82
C GLU A 236 8.56 -5.95 18.23
N ASP A 237 9.48 -4.98 18.23
CA ASP A 237 9.26 -3.64 17.66
C ASP A 237 9.66 -3.52 16.17
N ALA A 238 10.14 -4.60 15.54
CA ALA A 238 10.55 -4.56 14.15
C ALA A 238 9.34 -4.49 13.21
N PRO A 239 9.30 -3.55 12.24
CA PRO A 239 8.23 -3.50 11.27
C PRO A 239 8.27 -4.73 10.36
N TYR A 240 7.13 -5.04 9.76
CA TYR A 240 7.07 -6.07 8.73
C TYR A 240 7.89 -5.65 7.49
N ILE A 241 8.84 -6.49 7.09
CA ILE A 241 9.74 -6.23 5.96
C ILE A 241 9.35 -7.14 4.79
N ASN A 242 9.03 -6.51 3.67
CA ASN A 242 8.87 -7.20 2.40
C ASN A 242 9.63 -6.43 1.30
N VAL A 243 10.50 -7.13 0.57
CA VAL A 243 11.34 -6.56 -0.48
C VAL A 243 10.60 -6.59 -1.81
N ARG A 244 10.06 -5.44 -2.23
CA ARG A 244 9.33 -5.26 -3.51
C ARG A 244 10.23 -5.42 -4.72
N SER A 245 11.43 -4.86 -4.65
CA SER A 245 12.43 -5.03 -5.70
C SER A 245 13.84 -4.82 -5.17
N ALA A 246 14.80 -5.44 -5.83
CA ALA A 246 16.23 -5.25 -5.58
C ALA A 246 16.95 -5.10 -6.91
N VAL A 247 17.68 -4.00 -7.10
CA VAL A 247 18.33 -3.65 -8.37
C VAL A 247 19.77 -3.22 -8.14
N CYS A 248 20.69 -3.90 -8.81
CA CYS A 248 22.09 -3.51 -8.89
C CYS A 248 22.29 -2.43 -9.96
N LEU A 249 22.74 -1.25 -9.54
CA LEU A 249 23.02 -0.12 -10.41
C LEU A 249 24.40 -0.23 -11.06
N ASN A 250 24.61 0.52 -12.14
CA ASN A 250 25.85 0.49 -12.94
C ASN A 250 27.11 0.87 -12.14
N ASN A 251 26.93 1.61 -11.05
CA ASN A 251 28.00 2.07 -10.17
C ASN A 251 28.28 1.09 -9.00
N GLY A 252 27.73 -0.13 -9.05
CA GLY A 252 27.86 -1.13 -7.99
C GLY A 252 26.91 -0.91 -6.80
N ASN A 253 26.13 0.17 -6.78
CA ASN A 253 25.17 0.41 -5.71
C ASN A 253 23.99 -0.55 -5.80
N LEU A 254 23.45 -0.93 -4.65
CA LEU A 254 22.24 -1.73 -4.56
C LEU A 254 21.08 -0.84 -4.11
N LEU A 255 20.04 -0.76 -4.95
CA LEU A 255 18.79 -0.09 -4.62
C LEU A 255 17.74 -1.14 -4.27
N ILE A 256 17.20 -1.06 -3.06
CA ILE A 256 16.10 -1.91 -2.61
C ILE A 256 14.85 -1.04 -2.43
N GLU A 257 13.72 -1.53 -2.92
CA GLU A 257 12.41 -0.99 -2.60
C GLU A 257 11.66 -1.95 -1.68
N LEU A 258 11.12 -1.43 -0.59
CA LEU A 258 10.35 -2.16 0.40
C LEU A 258 8.84 -1.92 0.23
N SER A 259 8.03 -2.71 0.92
CA SER A 259 6.58 -2.54 0.95
C SER A 259 6.12 -1.29 1.70
N SER A 260 6.88 -0.83 2.71
CA SER A 260 6.51 0.32 3.55
C SER A 260 7.67 1.29 3.78
N ALA A 261 7.33 2.56 4.03
CA ALA A 261 8.32 3.59 4.35
C ALA A 261 8.93 3.36 5.73
N GLU A 262 8.13 2.84 6.66
CA GLU A 262 8.56 2.41 7.99
C GLU A 262 9.64 1.32 7.94
N ALA A 263 9.47 0.30 7.10
CA ALA A 263 10.47 -0.74 6.92
C ALA A 263 11.78 -0.18 6.33
N ALA A 264 11.68 0.80 5.42
CA ALA A 264 12.84 1.49 4.85
C ALA A 264 13.57 2.34 5.90
N GLU A 265 12.84 3.00 6.78
CA GLU A 265 13.40 3.78 7.87
C GLU A 265 14.08 2.89 8.91
N TRP A 266 13.42 1.79 9.30
CA TRP A 266 14.01 0.79 10.17
C TRP A 266 15.29 0.18 9.57
N MET A 267 15.30 -0.10 8.26
CA MET A 267 16.48 -0.60 7.57
C MET A 267 17.61 0.45 7.45
N ARG A 268 17.28 1.75 7.56
CA ARG A 268 18.26 2.85 7.67
C ARG A 268 18.85 2.99 9.07
N SER A 269 18.28 2.35 10.10
CA SER A 269 18.79 2.43 11.47
C SER A 269 20.21 1.89 11.61
N THR A 270 21.00 2.47 12.51
CA THR A 270 22.42 2.13 12.69
C THR A 270 22.63 0.65 13.03
N GLU A 271 21.76 0.07 13.84
CA GLU A 271 21.83 -1.34 14.26
C GLU A 271 21.63 -2.28 13.07
N VAL A 272 20.52 -2.13 12.36
CA VAL A 272 20.18 -2.97 11.20
C VAL A 272 21.20 -2.80 10.09
N ARG A 273 21.69 -1.58 9.87
CA ARG A 273 22.77 -1.30 8.90
C ARG A 273 24.05 -2.06 9.21
N THR A 274 24.45 -2.11 10.49
CA THR A 274 25.68 -2.80 10.91
C THR A 274 25.56 -4.29 10.69
N THR A 275 24.38 -4.85 10.96
CA THR A 275 24.08 -6.27 10.73
C THR A 275 24.01 -6.62 9.27
N LEU A 276 23.31 -5.83 8.46
CA LEU A 276 23.26 -6.02 7.02
C LEU A 276 24.67 -5.93 6.42
N SER A 277 25.46 -4.96 6.87
CA SER A 277 26.84 -4.81 6.45
C SER A 277 27.68 -6.05 6.78
N SER A 278 27.54 -6.59 8.00
CA SER A 278 28.28 -7.77 8.45
C SER A 278 27.85 -9.07 7.78
N SER A 279 26.54 -9.27 7.64
CA SER A 279 25.94 -10.50 7.07
C SER A 279 26.10 -10.59 5.56
N LEU A 280 25.95 -9.47 4.86
CA LEU A 280 26.18 -9.40 3.43
C LEU A 280 27.69 -9.31 3.12
N GLY A 281 28.53 -8.89 4.07
CA GLY A 281 29.96 -8.70 3.86
C GLY A 281 30.28 -7.41 3.10
N ILE A 282 29.41 -6.40 3.16
CA ILE A 282 29.65 -5.06 2.62
C ILE A 282 29.90 -4.12 3.79
N ASN A 283 30.94 -3.28 3.73
CA ASN A 283 30.83 -1.99 4.40
C ASN A 283 29.94 -1.08 3.54
N ALA A 284 28.63 -1.21 3.68
CA ALA A 284 27.68 -0.43 2.90
C ALA A 284 27.31 0.85 3.65
N VAL A 285 27.62 1.99 3.04
CA VAL A 285 27.06 3.27 3.48
C VAL A 285 25.65 3.35 2.92
N VAL A 286 24.65 3.28 3.81
CA VAL A 286 23.29 3.64 3.43
C VAL A 286 23.29 5.14 3.20
N LYS A 287 23.12 5.52 1.94
CA LYS A 287 23.20 6.92 1.55
C LYS A 287 21.87 7.59 1.82
N GLU A 288 21.86 8.58 2.70
CA GLU A 288 20.73 9.48 2.85
C GLU A 288 20.47 10.18 1.51
N ARG A 289 19.21 10.11 1.08
CA ARG A 289 18.83 10.59 -0.24
C ARG A 289 18.43 12.05 -0.14
N THR A 290 19.30 12.93 -0.61
CA THR A 290 19.01 14.36 -0.70
C THR A 290 18.20 14.67 -1.95
N PHE A 291 17.30 15.66 -1.84
CA PHE A 291 16.52 16.17 -2.96
C PHE A 291 16.95 17.58 -3.32
N THR A 292 17.07 17.86 -4.62
CA THR A 292 17.26 19.23 -5.10
C THR A 292 15.90 19.91 -5.17
N VAL A 293 15.71 20.94 -4.35
CA VAL A 293 14.56 21.84 -4.42
C VAL A 293 14.98 23.11 -5.15
N VAL A 294 14.18 23.54 -6.13
CA VAL A 294 14.40 24.82 -6.82
C VAL A 294 13.43 25.83 -6.24
N VAL A 295 13.97 26.84 -5.57
CA VAL A 295 13.19 27.93 -4.98
C VAL A 295 13.22 29.13 -5.94
N PRO A 296 12.08 29.50 -6.58
CA PRO A 296 12.02 30.70 -7.39
C PRO A 296 12.01 31.95 -6.51
N PHE A 297 12.46 33.08 -7.06
CA PHE A 297 12.44 34.40 -6.39
C PHE A 297 13.19 34.48 -5.04
N PHE A 298 14.23 33.68 -4.87
CA PHE A 298 15.06 33.72 -3.68
C PHE A 298 15.83 35.07 -3.58
N PRO A 299 15.86 35.73 -2.40
CA PRO A 299 16.55 37.01 -2.23
C PRO A 299 18.03 36.93 -2.59
N THR A 300 18.49 37.76 -3.52
CA THR A 300 19.91 37.84 -3.93
C THR A 300 20.88 38.48 -2.93
N PRO A 301 20.48 39.34 -1.96
CA PRO A 301 21.44 39.86 -0.98
C PRO A 301 21.82 38.83 0.09
N LEU A 302 21.20 37.65 0.10
CA LEU A 302 21.54 36.57 1.02
C LEU A 302 22.86 35.92 0.60
N ASP A 303 23.85 35.90 1.50
CA ASP A 303 25.12 35.22 1.24
C ASP A 303 24.96 33.71 1.41
N ILE A 304 24.85 32.99 0.29
CA ILE A 304 24.77 31.52 0.28
C ILE A 304 26.07 30.83 0.69
N SER A 305 27.15 31.58 0.88
CA SER A 305 28.45 31.08 1.34
C SER A 305 28.55 31.06 2.86
N ASP A 306 27.62 31.72 3.56
CA ASP A 306 27.57 31.71 5.03
C ASP A 306 27.27 30.28 5.53
N PRO A 307 28.17 29.65 6.32
CA PRO A 307 27.96 28.30 6.82
C PRO A 307 26.77 28.19 7.78
N PHE A 308 26.31 29.29 8.39
CA PHE A 308 25.17 29.29 9.30
C PHE A 308 23.83 29.49 8.61
N LEU A 309 23.83 29.89 7.34
CA LEU A 309 22.60 30.22 6.62
C LEU A 309 21.60 29.06 6.61
N LEU A 310 22.05 27.85 6.28
CA LEU A 310 21.16 26.68 6.20
C LEU A 310 20.54 26.35 7.55
N THR A 311 21.34 26.39 8.62
CA THR A 311 20.85 26.15 9.98
C THR A 311 19.87 27.23 10.42
N ASN A 312 20.10 28.49 10.06
CA ASN A 312 19.16 29.57 10.34
C ASN A 312 17.84 29.37 9.60
N ILE A 313 17.89 29.01 8.30
CA ILE A 313 16.69 28.68 7.53
C ILE A 313 15.95 27.49 8.15
N GLU A 314 16.66 26.45 8.59
CA GLU A 314 16.05 25.30 9.24
C GLU A 314 15.30 25.70 10.52
N ASN A 315 15.97 26.45 11.40
CA ASN A 315 15.42 26.90 12.67
C ASN A 315 14.24 27.89 12.48
N GLU A 316 14.33 28.81 11.52
CA GLU A 316 13.27 29.80 11.25
C GLU A 316 12.03 29.20 10.60
N ASN A 317 12.14 28.02 9.97
CA ASN A 317 11.06 27.38 9.22
C ASN A 317 10.62 26.03 9.81
N ASP A 318 10.98 25.74 11.06
CA ASP A 318 10.67 24.49 11.77
C ASP A 318 11.07 23.23 10.97
N VAL A 319 12.16 23.31 10.21
CA VAL A 319 12.72 22.18 9.48
C VAL A 319 13.67 21.42 10.41
N PRO A 320 13.63 20.07 10.44
CA PRO A 320 14.54 19.30 11.28
C PRO A 320 16.02 19.65 11.00
N PRO A 321 16.87 19.78 12.04
CA PRO A 321 18.27 20.13 11.87
C PRO A 321 19.01 19.17 10.93
N GLY A 322 19.81 19.71 10.00
CA GLY A 322 20.60 18.93 9.04
C GLY A 322 19.82 18.41 7.83
N SER A 323 18.56 18.83 7.64
CA SER A 323 17.78 18.50 6.45
C SER A 323 18.33 19.15 5.18
N LEU A 324 18.83 20.38 5.28
CA LEU A 324 19.40 21.14 4.17
C LEU A 324 20.91 20.89 4.07
N HIS A 325 21.30 20.12 3.05
CA HIS A 325 22.70 19.70 2.89
C HIS A 325 23.57 20.72 2.13
N SER A 326 22.98 21.42 1.16
CA SER A 326 23.70 22.36 0.31
C SER A 326 22.75 23.31 -0.40
N ILE A 327 23.18 24.56 -0.61
CA ILE A 327 22.49 25.55 -1.43
C ILE A 327 23.42 26.03 -2.54
N ARG A 328 22.85 26.29 -3.73
CA ARG A 328 23.58 26.89 -4.84
C ARG A 328 22.65 27.69 -5.73
N TRP A 329 23.18 28.72 -6.36
CA TRP A 329 22.47 29.46 -7.39
C TRP A 329 22.23 28.58 -8.63
N ALA A 330 20.97 28.42 -9.03
CA ALA A 330 20.64 27.79 -10.31
C ALA A 330 21.13 28.63 -11.50
N LYS A 331 21.14 29.96 -11.34
CA LYS A 331 21.76 30.94 -12.25
C LYS A 331 22.51 31.97 -11.41
N ASN A 332 23.75 32.27 -11.77
CA ASN A 332 24.57 33.24 -11.06
C ASN A 332 23.84 34.62 -11.04
N PRO A 333 23.59 35.21 -9.87
CA PRO A 333 22.86 36.48 -9.75
C PRO A 333 23.57 37.65 -10.43
N GLU A 334 24.90 37.63 -10.54
CA GLU A 334 25.70 38.70 -11.17
C GLU A 334 25.71 38.63 -12.71
N ARG A 335 25.21 37.54 -13.30
CA ARG A 335 25.18 37.32 -14.76
C ARG A 335 23.76 37.36 -15.32
N ARG A 336 22.82 37.98 -14.60
CA ARG A 336 21.42 38.12 -15.01
C ARG A 336 21.23 39.26 -16.00
#